data_AF-A0A1S3S221-F1
#
_entry.id   AF-A0A1S3S221-F1
#
_cell.length_a   1.000
_cell.length_b   1.000
_cell.length_c   1.000
_cell.angle_alpha   90.00
_cell.angle_beta   90.00
_cell.angle_gamma   90.00
#
_symmetry.space_group_name_H-M   'P 1'
#
loop_
_entity.id
_entity.type
_entity.pdbx_description
1 polymer ?
#
loop_
_entity_poly.entity_id
_entity_poly.type
_entity_poly.pdbx_seq_one_letter_code
_entity_poly.pdbx_strand_id
1 'polypeptide(L)'
;MTGYTDKLLPTDRFPWSDDNGFTECTKSTTHPPSPQWSWVTEWAVDFAFSGGTDKEGWQYAADFPVTFHGNKSLKDFVRRRRWVRKCKITLTAPWQEVPPIPLSDITVLPCLAQSSMEQVPVWGLSDKGDVLCRLGVTPQNPAGSSWLHVGTDQPFKSISIGGGHQVWAIARDRAVFYRGSVSASNPAGECWYHIPSPPKQSLRQLSVGRTSVYAVDENSNLWYRQGLTPSYPQGSAWELISNNVTKVSVGPLDQVWVIADWVPGCPSELSVPGAVCHRLGVGPMQPKGQSWDYGIGGGWEHISVRGNSTEALRATPALTGSTPRSPLPARPLLTDTTPCSPLPARPLLTGSTPRSPLLTDTTPRSPLPARPLLTDTSPLPARPLLTDTTPRSPLLTDTTPRNPLPARIPLSQENGNSVGL
;
A
#
# COMPACT_ATOMS: atom_id res chain seq x y z
N MET A 1 33.48 2.75 -42.38
CA MET A 1 32.71 1.67 -41.71
C MET A 1 31.76 2.36 -40.75
N THR A 2 30.49 2.52 -41.14
CA THR A 2 29.48 3.21 -40.32
C THR A 2 28.53 2.16 -39.79
N GLY A 3 28.51 1.95 -38.47
CA GLY A 3 27.66 0.95 -37.85
C GLY A 3 28.01 0.72 -36.39
N TYR A 4 27.02 0.28 -35.62
CA TYR A 4 27.25 -0.23 -34.27
C TYR A 4 27.73 -1.68 -34.36
N THR A 5 28.60 -2.09 -33.44
CA THR A 5 29.14 -3.46 -33.35
C THR A 5 28.65 -4.12 -32.07
N ASP A 6 28.44 -5.43 -32.11
CA ASP A 6 28.10 -6.22 -30.92
C ASP A 6 29.35 -6.66 -30.13
N LYS A 7 30.55 -6.33 -30.65
CA LYS A 7 31.83 -6.49 -29.96
C LYS A 7 32.08 -5.30 -29.04
N LEU A 8 31.98 -5.55 -27.73
CA LEU A 8 32.26 -4.59 -26.67
C LEU A 8 33.74 -4.64 -26.25
N LEU A 9 34.25 -3.55 -25.69
CA LEU A 9 35.58 -3.50 -25.09
C LEU A 9 35.59 -4.29 -23.77
N PRO A 10 36.76 -4.80 -23.32
CA PRO A 10 36.83 -5.57 -22.07
C PRO A 10 36.36 -4.83 -20.81
N THR A 11 36.35 -3.49 -20.84
CA THR A 11 35.89 -2.61 -19.76
C THR A 11 34.43 -2.18 -19.90
N ASP A 12 33.79 -2.52 -21.01
CA ASP A 12 32.40 -2.18 -21.25
C ASP A 12 31.46 -3.08 -20.44
N ARG A 13 30.19 -2.69 -20.39
CA ARG A 13 29.10 -3.47 -19.78
C ARG A 13 28.91 -4.82 -20.46
N PHE A 14 28.22 -5.74 -19.79
CA PHE A 14 27.84 -7.01 -20.42
C PHE A 14 26.91 -6.79 -21.63
N PRO A 15 27.04 -7.57 -22.73
CA PRO A 15 26.15 -7.47 -23.90
C PRO A 15 24.67 -7.68 -23.56
N TRP A 16 24.41 -8.54 -22.57
CA TRP A 16 23.12 -8.76 -21.96
C TRP A 16 23.25 -8.50 -20.47
N SER A 17 22.59 -7.48 -19.97
CA SER A 17 22.76 -7.05 -18.59
C SER A 17 21.44 -6.72 -17.92
N ASP A 18 21.50 -6.58 -16.60
CA ASP A 18 20.51 -5.83 -15.84
C ASP A 18 20.47 -4.35 -16.26
N ASP A 19 19.56 -3.59 -15.65
CA ASP A 19 19.35 -2.17 -15.95
C ASP A 19 20.59 -1.30 -15.73
N ASN A 20 21.42 -1.65 -14.75
CA ASN A 20 22.65 -0.93 -14.41
C ASN A 20 23.86 -1.34 -15.24
N GLY A 21 23.78 -2.46 -15.96
CA GLY A 21 24.87 -2.92 -16.82
C GLY A 21 25.98 -3.69 -16.12
N PHE A 22 25.85 -3.96 -14.82
CA PHE A 22 26.89 -4.56 -13.99
C PHE A 22 26.69 -6.06 -13.76
N THR A 23 25.48 -6.58 -13.99
CA THR A 23 25.19 -8.01 -13.85
C THR A 23 24.81 -8.59 -15.20
N GLU A 24 25.49 -9.66 -15.62
CA GLU A 24 25.13 -10.36 -16.85
C GLU A 24 23.76 -11.04 -16.71
N CYS A 25 22.80 -10.69 -17.57
CA CYS A 25 21.43 -11.19 -17.56
C CYS A 25 20.99 -11.62 -18.95
N THR A 26 21.46 -12.80 -19.39
CA THR A 26 21.06 -13.38 -20.67
C THR A 26 19.60 -13.85 -20.65
N LYS A 27 19.01 -14.02 -21.83
CA LYS A 27 17.66 -14.61 -21.99
C LYS A 27 17.53 -15.98 -21.31
N SER A 28 18.60 -16.77 -21.26
CA SER A 28 18.66 -18.11 -20.68
C SER A 28 18.89 -18.12 -19.16
N THR A 29 19.64 -17.14 -18.64
CA THR A 29 19.95 -17.04 -17.19
C THR A 29 18.91 -16.24 -16.41
N THR A 30 17.98 -15.58 -17.11
CA THR A 30 16.88 -14.84 -16.47
C THR A 30 15.77 -15.79 -16.04
N HIS A 31 15.64 -15.96 -14.73
CA HIS A 31 14.60 -16.80 -14.11
C HIS A 31 13.43 -15.97 -13.56
N PRO A 32 12.22 -16.55 -13.44
CA PRO A 32 11.12 -15.88 -12.75
C PRO A 32 11.46 -15.56 -11.28
N PRO A 33 10.77 -14.59 -10.65
CA PRO A 33 11.07 -14.15 -9.28
C PRO A 33 10.99 -15.26 -8.22
N SER A 34 10.16 -16.28 -8.43
CA SER A 34 10.09 -17.47 -7.58
C SER A 34 9.61 -18.69 -8.39
N PRO A 35 9.75 -19.92 -7.87
CA PRO A 35 9.31 -21.14 -8.56
C PRO A 35 7.82 -21.21 -8.89
N GLN A 36 7.00 -20.36 -8.26
CA GLN A 36 5.55 -20.31 -8.52
C GLN A 36 5.20 -19.47 -9.76
N TRP A 37 6.15 -18.65 -10.23
CA TRP A 37 6.00 -17.85 -11.44
C TRP A 37 6.45 -18.64 -12.67
N SER A 38 5.70 -18.48 -13.75
CA SER A 38 5.98 -19.10 -15.05
C SER A 38 5.99 -18.03 -16.13
N TRP A 39 6.88 -18.15 -17.11
CA TRP A 39 6.85 -17.27 -18.28
C TRP A 39 5.65 -17.62 -19.16
N VAL A 40 4.86 -16.61 -19.56
CA VAL A 40 3.62 -16.79 -20.34
C VAL A 40 3.67 -16.14 -21.72
N THR A 41 4.78 -15.49 -22.04
CA THR A 41 5.03 -14.86 -23.34
C THR A 41 6.48 -15.12 -23.71
N GLU A 42 6.84 -14.96 -24.98
CA GLU A 42 8.25 -14.94 -25.40
C GLU A 42 8.88 -13.57 -25.12
N TRP A 43 10.21 -13.52 -25.19
CA TRP A 43 10.96 -12.27 -25.12
C TRP A 43 10.54 -11.34 -26.26
N ALA A 44 10.12 -10.12 -25.91
CA ALA A 44 9.76 -9.07 -26.84
C ALA A 44 10.64 -7.83 -26.63
N VAL A 45 10.79 -7.04 -27.68
CA VAL A 45 11.42 -5.72 -27.59
C VAL A 45 10.44 -4.76 -26.95
N ASP A 46 10.92 -3.97 -26.00
CA ASP A 46 10.11 -2.96 -25.35
C ASP A 46 10.26 -1.59 -26.01
N PHE A 47 9.18 -1.14 -26.62
CA PHE A 47 9.10 0.17 -27.28
C PHE A 47 8.64 1.29 -26.34
N ALA A 48 8.06 0.96 -25.18
CA ALA A 48 7.45 1.90 -24.24
C ALA A 48 8.44 2.41 -23.16
N PHE A 49 9.73 2.43 -23.49
CA PHE A 49 10.78 2.86 -22.57
C PHE A 49 10.86 4.40 -22.48
N SER A 50 11.21 4.91 -21.29
CA SER A 50 11.36 6.35 -21.04
C SER A 50 12.48 6.97 -21.90
N GLY A 51 12.22 8.13 -22.52
CA GLY A 51 13.13 8.74 -23.50
C GLY A 51 12.94 8.25 -24.94
N GLY A 52 11.98 7.35 -25.17
CA GLY A 52 11.60 6.84 -26.48
C GLY A 52 12.61 5.86 -27.07
N THR A 53 12.19 5.20 -28.14
CA THR A 53 13.01 4.27 -28.93
C THR A 53 12.83 4.56 -30.42
N ASP A 54 13.76 4.11 -31.25
CA ASP A 54 13.54 4.07 -32.69
C ASP A 54 12.56 2.97 -33.11
N LYS A 55 12.32 2.83 -34.41
CA LYS A 55 11.39 1.82 -34.97
C LYS A 55 11.82 0.37 -34.69
N GLU A 56 13.07 0.15 -34.31
CA GLU A 56 13.63 -1.17 -33.99
C GLU A 56 13.81 -1.35 -32.47
N GLY A 57 13.39 -0.39 -31.65
CA GLY A 57 13.49 -0.45 -30.19
C GLY A 57 14.87 -0.07 -29.63
N TRP A 58 15.74 0.54 -30.42
CA TRP A 58 17.04 1.02 -29.93
C TRP A 58 16.91 2.39 -29.25
N GLN A 59 17.73 2.58 -28.22
CA GLN A 59 18.09 3.90 -27.71
C GLN A 59 19.58 4.14 -27.91
N TYR A 60 19.95 5.42 -27.93
CA TYR A 60 21.28 5.90 -28.28
C TYR A 60 21.83 6.83 -27.19
N ALA A 61 23.15 6.83 -26.99
CA ALA A 61 23.84 7.74 -26.10
C ALA A 61 25.30 7.95 -26.54
N ALA A 62 25.93 9.00 -26.01
CA ALA A 62 27.35 9.26 -26.22
C ALA A 62 28.24 8.24 -25.50
N ASP A 63 27.80 7.73 -24.34
CA ASP A 63 28.50 6.69 -23.58
C ASP A 63 27.49 5.96 -22.67
N PHE A 64 27.86 4.78 -22.16
CA PHE A 64 27.01 3.94 -21.32
C PHE A 64 26.48 4.62 -20.05
N PRO A 65 27.26 5.43 -19.29
CA PRO A 65 26.79 6.08 -18.06
C PRO A 65 25.87 7.29 -18.30
N VAL A 66 25.61 7.65 -19.56
CA VAL A 66 24.87 8.86 -19.93
C VAL A 66 23.40 8.53 -20.22
N THR A 67 22.53 9.54 -20.15
CA THR A 67 21.11 9.39 -20.50
C THR A 67 20.92 8.99 -21.95
N PHE A 68 20.13 7.93 -22.18
CA PHE A 68 19.77 7.43 -23.49
C PHE A 68 18.54 8.13 -24.08
N HIS A 69 18.46 8.22 -25.40
CA HIS A 69 17.32 8.78 -26.15
C HIS A 69 16.97 7.98 -27.41
N GLY A 70 15.74 8.11 -27.91
CA GLY A 70 15.24 7.33 -29.05
C GLY A 70 15.75 7.76 -30.44
N ASN A 71 16.37 8.93 -30.58
CA ASN A 71 16.80 9.47 -31.88
C ASN A 71 18.30 9.28 -32.10
N LYS A 72 18.69 8.68 -33.22
CA LYS A 72 20.10 8.49 -33.57
C LYS A 72 20.77 9.79 -34.02
N SER A 73 21.95 10.10 -33.48
CA SER A 73 22.79 11.26 -33.76
C SER A 73 24.23 10.85 -34.08
N LEU A 74 25.03 11.78 -34.63
CA LEU A 74 26.46 11.58 -34.89
C LEU A 74 27.32 11.54 -33.61
N LYS A 75 26.77 11.99 -32.47
CA LYS A 75 27.45 11.97 -31.18
C LYS A 75 27.16 10.69 -30.38
N ASP A 76 26.44 9.73 -30.98
CA ASP A 76 25.97 8.55 -30.26
C ASP A 76 26.87 7.36 -30.57
N PHE A 77 27.77 7.07 -29.64
CA PHE A 77 28.76 6.01 -29.78
C PHE A 77 28.28 4.67 -29.24
N VAL A 78 27.24 4.66 -28.40
CA VAL A 78 26.64 3.45 -27.84
C VAL A 78 25.13 3.38 -28.13
N ARG A 79 24.60 2.15 -28.13
CA ARG A 79 23.15 1.90 -28.21
C ARG A 79 22.74 0.78 -27.26
N ARG A 80 21.49 0.77 -26.82
CA ARG A 80 20.91 -0.30 -26.01
C ARG A 80 19.47 -0.61 -26.43
N ARG A 81 18.99 -1.80 -26.07
CA ARG A 81 17.62 -2.26 -26.33
C ARG A 81 17.09 -2.97 -25.08
N ARG A 82 15.89 -2.61 -24.61
CA ARG A 82 15.23 -3.30 -23.50
C ARG A 82 14.42 -4.47 -24.02
N TRP A 83 14.63 -5.63 -23.42
CA TRP A 83 13.84 -6.83 -23.67
C TRP A 83 12.92 -7.10 -22.48
N VAL A 84 11.68 -7.46 -22.76
CA VAL A 84 10.66 -7.76 -21.74
C VAL A 84 10.02 -9.11 -22.01
N ARG A 85 9.59 -9.76 -20.92
CA ARG A 85 8.84 -11.02 -20.96
C ARG A 85 7.85 -10.99 -19.81
N LYS A 86 6.60 -11.41 -20.06
CA LYS A 86 5.57 -11.50 -19.03
C LYS A 86 5.67 -12.84 -18.31
N CYS A 87 5.64 -12.78 -16.98
CA CYS A 87 5.47 -13.94 -16.11
C CYS A 87 4.08 -13.91 -15.44
N LYS A 88 3.58 -15.08 -15.09
CA LYS A 88 2.33 -15.29 -14.36
C LYS A 88 2.58 -16.26 -13.21
N ILE A 89 2.15 -15.87 -12.02
CA ILE A 89 1.99 -16.80 -10.90
C ILE A 89 0.60 -17.42 -10.98
N THR A 90 0.53 -18.74 -10.86
CA THR A 90 -0.75 -19.45 -10.73
C THR A 90 -0.81 -20.05 -9.34
N LEU A 91 -1.56 -19.41 -8.46
CA LEU A 91 -1.77 -19.91 -7.10
C LEU A 91 -2.96 -20.88 -7.12
N THR A 92 -2.70 -22.15 -6.83
CA THR A 92 -3.74 -23.14 -6.54
C THR A 92 -4.19 -22.98 -5.10
N ALA A 93 -5.11 -22.05 -4.87
CA ALA A 93 -5.87 -21.97 -3.63
C ALA A 93 -7.32 -22.39 -3.92
N PRO A 94 -8.11 -22.82 -2.93
CA PRO A 94 -9.55 -23.01 -3.09
C PRO A 94 -10.21 -21.64 -3.23
N TRP A 95 -10.01 -20.99 -4.38
CA TRP A 95 -10.62 -19.70 -4.69
C TRP A 95 -12.12 -19.89 -4.77
N GLN A 96 -12.83 -19.32 -3.81
CA GLN A 96 -14.27 -19.26 -3.83
C GLN A 96 -14.68 -17.90 -4.38
N GLU A 97 -15.34 -17.91 -5.54
CA GLU A 97 -15.97 -16.70 -6.06
C GLU A 97 -17.09 -16.28 -5.11
N VAL A 98 -17.11 -14.98 -4.76
CA VAL A 98 -18.13 -14.39 -3.90
C VAL A 98 -19.12 -13.61 -4.80
N PRO A 99 -20.32 -14.14 -5.07
CA PRO A 99 -21.25 -13.53 -6.04
C PRO A 99 -21.85 -12.20 -5.56
N PRO A 100 -22.48 -11.41 -6.46
CA PRO A 100 -22.17 -11.22 -7.88
C PRO A 100 -21.78 -9.77 -8.21
N ILE A 101 -21.47 -8.94 -7.20
CA ILE A 101 -21.27 -7.50 -7.40
C ILE A 101 -19.84 -7.26 -7.93
N PRO A 102 -19.68 -6.74 -9.16
CA PRO A 102 -18.37 -6.34 -9.65
C PRO A 102 -17.85 -5.18 -8.81
N LEU A 103 -16.63 -5.32 -8.29
CA LEU A 103 -16.00 -4.32 -7.43
C LEU A 103 -14.92 -3.57 -8.20
N SER A 104 -14.87 -2.25 -8.04
CA SER A 104 -13.77 -1.42 -8.55
C SER A 104 -12.65 -1.23 -7.52
N ASP A 105 -12.97 -1.35 -6.23
CA ASP A 105 -12.00 -1.25 -5.13
C ASP A 105 -12.43 -2.15 -3.96
N ILE A 106 -11.48 -2.69 -3.21
CA ILE A 106 -11.72 -3.56 -2.07
C ILE A 106 -10.64 -3.39 -1.01
N THR A 107 -11.04 -3.38 0.25
CA THR A 107 -10.14 -3.24 1.39
C THR A 107 -10.55 -4.20 2.51
N VAL A 108 -9.54 -4.83 3.08
CA VAL A 108 -9.66 -5.68 4.28
C VAL A 108 -8.94 -4.98 5.43
N LEU A 109 -9.46 -5.08 6.65
CA LEU A 109 -8.80 -4.54 7.84
C LEU A 109 -7.38 -5.10 7.94
N PRO A 110 -6.33 -4.26 8.11
CA PRO A 110 -4.98 -4.75 8.27
C PRO A 110 -4.84 -5.18 9.74
N CYS A 111 -4.42 -6.43 9.95
CA CYS A 111 -4.40 -7.05 11.27
C CYS A 111 -3.00 -7.53 11.63
N LEU A 112 -2.69 -7.54 12.93
CA LEU A 112 -1.46 -8.17 13.40
C LEU A 112 -1.61 -9.70 13.38
N ALA A 113 -0.53 -10.44 13.11
CA ALA A 113 -0.54 -11.91 13.11
C ALA A 113 -1.13 -12.52 14.39
N GLN A 114 -0.96 -11.85 15.53
CA GLN A 114 -1.44 -12.33 16.84
C GLN A 114 -2.89 -11.91 17.15
N SER A 115 -3.56 -11.15 16.28
CA SER A 115 -4.93 -10.73 16.52
C SER A 115 -5.92 -11.83 16.14
N SER A 116 -6.64 -12.35 17.13
CA SER A 116 -7.81 -13.20 16.90
C SER A 116 -9.04 -12.30 16.73
N MET A 117 -9.53 -12.17 15.49
CA MET A 117 -10.78 -11.49 15.23
C MET A 117 -11.85 -12.52 14.87
N GLU A 118 -12.99 -12.44 15.55
CA GLU A 118 -14.15 -13.26 15.19
C GLU A 118 -14.75 -12.81 13.85
N GLN A 119 -14.71 -11.50 13.58
CA GLN A 119 -15.19 -10.90 12.34
C GLN A 119 -14.05 -10.15 11.64
N VAL A 120 -13.96 -10.30 10.32
CA VAL A 120 -12.97 -9.62 9.48
C VAL A 120 -13.67 -8.50 8.72
N PRO A 121 -13.44 -7.22 9.07
CA PRO A 121 -14.08 -6.13 8.36
C PRO A 121 -13.57 -6.03 6.92
N VAL A 122 -14.51 -6.04 5.98
CA VAL A 122 -14.24 -5.88 4.54
C VAL A 122 -15.18 -4.81 3.98
N TRP A 123 -14.60 -3.88 3.24
CA TRP A 123 -15.32 -2.83 2.53
C TRP A 123 -14.94 -2.87 1.05
N GLY A 124 -15.83 -2.42 0.19
CA GLY A 124 -15.58 -2.34 -1.25
C GLY A 124 -16.43 -1.28 -1.91
N LEU A 125 -16.07 -0.98 -3.16
CA LEU A 125 -16.82 -0.12 -4.05
C LEU A 125 -17.32 -0.94 -5.23
N SER A 126 -18.60 -0.78 -5.61
CA SER A 126 -19.09 -1.31 -6.88
C SER A 126 -18.44 -0.59 -8.07
N ASP A 127 -18.52 -1.16 -9.26
CA ASP A 127 -18.16 -0.49 -10.53
C ASP A 127 -18.88 0.87 -10.74
N LYS A 128 -20.07 1.04 -10.18
CA LYS A 128 -20.84 2.30 -10.17
C LYS A 128 -20.38 3.28 -9.10
N GLY A 129 -19.57 2.84 -8.13
CA GLY A 129 -19.05 3.64 -7.03
C GLY A 129 -19.92 3.60 -5.78
N ASP A 130 -20.84 2.62 -5.66
CA ASP A 130 -21.63 2.40 -4.45
C ASP A 130 -20.73 1.87 -3.34
N VAL A 131 -20.90 2.36 -2.12
CA VAL A 131 -20.11 1.89 -0.97
C VAL A 131 -20.77 0.67 -0.34
N LEU A 132 -19.99 -0.40 -0.21
CA LEU A 132 -20.45 -1.70 0.29
C LEU A 132 -19.64 -2.15 1.49
N CYS A 133 -20.32 -2.64 2.52
CA CYS A 133 -19.73 -3.31 3.67
C CYS A 133 -20.06 -4.81 3.59
N ARG A 134 -19.08 -5.71 3.64
CA ARG A 134 -19.32 -7.16 3.66
C ARG A 134 -19.65 -7.59 5.08
N LEU A 135 -20.76 -8.30 5.24
CA LEU A 135 -21.20 -8.84 6.53
C LEU A 135 -20.82 -10.32 6.67
N GLY A 136 -20.68 -10.77 7.93
CA GLY A 136 -20.54 -12.18 8.28
C GLY A 136 -19.22 -12.83 7.83
N VAL A 137 -18.21 -12.04 7.51
CA VAL A 137 -16.87 -12.54 7.17
C VAL A 137 -16.19 -12.98 8.46
N THR A 138 -15.93 -14.27 8.58
CA THR A 138 -15.28 -14.89 9.75
C THR A 138 -14.26 -15.92 9.29
N PRO A 139 -13.35 -16.40 10.15
CA PRO A 139 -12.45 -17.50 9.78
C PRO A 139 -13.18 -18.77 9.32
N GLN A 140 -14.39 -19.02 9.82
CA GLN A 140 -15.23 -20.16 9.44
C GLN A 140 -16.12 -19.87 8.22
N ASN A 141 -16.33 -18.59 7.89
CA ASN A 141 -17.10 -18.14 6.73
C ASN A 141 -16.34 -17.02 5.98
N PRO A 142 -15.23 -17.34 5.28
CA PRO A 142 -14.37 -16.35 4.63
C PRO A 142 -15.07 -15.63 3.47
N ALA A 143 -16.08 -16.26 2.86
CA ALA A 143 -16.90 -15.60 1.83
C ALA A 143 -17.78 -14.49 2.43
N GLY A 144 -18.08 -14.51 3.73
CA GLY A 144 -19.11 -13.66 4.32
C GLY A 144 -20.53 -14.04 3.89
N SER A 145 -21.53 -13.39 4.47
CA SER A 145 -22.95 -13.69 4.23
C SER A 145 -23.59 -12.82 3.15
N SER A 146 -23.27 -11.51 3.12
CA SER A 146 -23.93 -10.56 2.22
C SER A 146 -23.17 -9.25 2.10
N TRP A 147 -23.50 -8.46 1.08
CA TRP A 147 -23.09 -7.07 0.95
C TRP A 147 -24.19 -6.15 1.48
N LEU A 148 -23.83 -5.23 2.38
CA LEU A 148 -24.68 -4.16 2.87
C LEU A 148 -24.34 -2.86 2.14
N HIS A 149 -25.33 -2.24 1.50
CA HIS A 149 -25.18 -0.92 0.90
C HIS A 149 -25.09 0.14 2.01
N VAL A 150 -24.03 0.94 2.00
CA VAL A 150 -23.87 2.08 2.90
C VAL A 150 -24.25 3.35 2.17
N GLY A 151 -25.33 3.99 2.62
CA GLY A 151 -25.92 5.15 1.95
C GLY A 151 -24.91 6.27 1.72
N THR A 152 -24.90 6.78 0.49
CA THR A 152 -24.07 7.89 0.03
C THR A 152 -24.86 8.74 -0.97
N ASP A 153 -24.57 10.04 -1.00
CA ASP A 153 -25.22 10.96 -1.94
C ASP A 153 -24.46 11.07 -3.27
N GLN A 154 -23.30 10.41 -3.37
CA GLN A 154 -22.38 10.51 -4.50
C GLN A 154 -21.54 9.24 -4.66
N PRO A 155 -21.13 8.90 -5.89
CA PRO A 155 -20.32 7.71 -6.15
C PRO A 155 -18.85 7.89 -5.72
N PHE A 156 -18.23 6.79 -5.29
CA PHE A 156 -16.86 6.72 -4.82
C PHE A 156 -15.89 6.09 -5.83
N LYS A 157 -14.59 6.36 -5.64
CA LYS A 157 -13.50 5.82 -6.46
C LYS A 157 -12.37 5.17 -5.68
N SER A 158 -12.24 5.43 -4.37
CA SER A 158 -11.27 4.73 -3.51
C SER A 158 -11.83 4.58 -2.10
N ILE A 159 -11.58 3.43 -1.47
CA ILE A 159 -11.97 3.15 -0.08
C ILE A 159 -10.86 2.40 0.66
N SER A 160 -10.62 2.73 1.92
CA SER A 160 -9.71 1.98 2.78
C SER A 160 -10.25 1.95 4.20
N ILE A 161 -10.25 0.77 4.80
CA ILE A 161 -10.39 0.60 6.25
C ILE A 161 -9.00 0.55 6.89
N GLY A 162 -8.86 0.85 8.18
CA GLY A 162 -7.60 0.72 8.92
C GLY A 162 -7.85 0.47 10.41
N GLY A 163 -6.78 0.54 11.21
CA GLY A 163 -6.84 0.27 12.65
C GLY A 163 -7.94 1.07 13.37
N GLY A 164 -8.57 0.46 14.37
CA GLY A 164 -9.70 1.06 15.06
C GLY A 164 -10.95 1.21 14.19
N HIS A 165 -11.09 0.39 13.14
CA HIS A 165 -12.21 0.43 12.19
C HIS A 165 -12.33 1.77 11.44
N GLN A 166 -11.24 2.51 11.31
CA GLN A 166 -11.26 3.80 10.60
C GLN A 166 -11.47 3.58 9.11
N VAL A 167 -12.63 3.98 8.59
CA VAL A 167 -12.95 3.89 7.17
C VAL A 167 -12.87 5.28 6.55
N TRP A 168 -12.07 5.38 5.50
CA TRP A 168 -11.89 6.57 4.71
C TRP A 168 -12.22 6.26 3.25
N ALA A 169 -12.76 7.24 2.54
CA ALA A 169 -13.12 7.08 1.15
C ALA A 169 -12.97 8.39 0.35
N ILE A 170 -12.71 8.27 -0.95
CA ILE A 170 -12.63 9.38 -1.89
C ILE A 170 -13.75 9.25 -2.90
N ALA A 171 -14.55 10.29 -3.03
CA ALA A 171 -15.62 10.39 -4.00
C ALA A 171 -15.10 10.74 -5.41
N ARG A 172 -15.88 10.46 -6.45
CA ARG A 172 -15.51 10.75 -7.85
C ARG A 172 -15.39 12.25 -8.13
N ASP A 173 -16.12 13.08 -7.39
CA ASP A 173 -16.03 14.54 -7.40
C ASP A 173 -14.80 15.08 -6.63
N ARG A 174 -13.94 14.18 -6.13
CA ARG A 174 -12.69 14.46 -5.41
C ARG A 174 -12.88 14.84 -3.94
N ALA A 175 -14.09 14.81 -3.41
CA ALA A 175 -14.32 15.00 -1.97
C ALA A 175 -13.80 13.80 -1.16
N VAL A 176 -13.33 14.07 0.05
CA VAL A 176 -12.77 13.06 0.96
C VAL A 176 -13.70 12.90 2.14
N PHE A 177 -13.94 11.66 2.55
CA PHE A 177 -14.84 11.36 3.64
C PHE A 177 -14.24 10.40 4.65
N TYR A 178 -14.59 10.61 5.92
CA TYR A 178 -14.36 9.69 7.02
C TYR A 178 -15.70 9.13 7.50
N ARG A 179 -15.79 7.81 7.73
CA ARG A 179 -17.00 7.16 8.24
C ARG A 179 -16.94 7.04 9.76
N GLY A 180 -17.92 7.60 10.46
CA GLY A 180 -18.05 7.53 11.91
C GLY A 180 -18.74 6.27 12.43
N SER A 181 -18.47 5.96 13.69
CA SER A 181 -19.13 4.89 14.47
C SER A 181 -18.97 3.47 13.92
N VAL A 182 -18.01 3.24 13.03
CA VAL A 182 -17.70 1.89 12.52
C VAL A 182 -17.07 1.07 13.65
N SER A 183 -17.58 -0.12 13.90
CA SER A 183 -17.08 -1.03 14.94
C SER A 183 -17.40 -2.49 14.60
N ALA A 184 -16.97 -3.44 15.43
CA ALA A 184 -17.33 -4.85 15.26
C ALA A 184 -18.85 -5.10 15.46
N SER A 185 -19.52 -4.34 16.33
CA SER A 185 -20.97 -4.44 16.55
C SER A 185 -21.78 -3.60 15.57
N ASN A 186 -21.18 -2.55 15.00
CA ASN A 186 -21.78 -1.70 13.97
C ASN A 186 -20.84 -1.59 12.75
N PRO A 187 -20.75 -2.65 11.90
CA PRO A 187 -19.76 -2.72 10.83
C PRO A 187 -19.95 -1.68 9.72
N ALA A 188 -21.15 -1.11 9.57
CA ALA A 188 -21.43 -0.06 8.58
C ALA A 188 -21.22 1.37 9.12
N GLY A 189 -21.11 1.55 10.44
CA GLY A 189 -21.10 2.87 11.08
C GLY A 189 -22.39 3.66 10.84
N GLU A 190 -22.38 4.97 11.12
CA GLU A 190 -23.59 5.80 11.14
C GLU A 190 -23.60 6.90 10.09
N CYS A 191 -22.57 7.74 10.03
CA CYS A 191 -22.54 8.92 9.15
C CYS A 191 -21.18 9.13 8.48
N TRP A 192 -21.20 9.88 7.37
CA TRP A 192 -20.01 10.33 6.66
C TRP A 192 -19.68 11.78 7.06
N TYR A 193 -18.41 12.04 7.35
CA TYR A 193 -17.88 13.36 7.65
C TYR A 193 -17.02 13.82 6.49
N HIS A 194 -17.34 15.00 5.95
CA HIS A 194 -16.54 15.63 4.90
C HIS A 194 -15.20 16.11 5.46
N ILE A 195 -14.12 15.69 4.82
CA ILE A 195 -12.75 16.07 5.16
C ILE A 195 -12.22 17.01 4.08
N PRO A 196 -11.70 18.20 4.44
CA PRO A 196 -11.09 19.11 3.48
C PRO A 196 -9.95 18.43 2.72
N SER A 197 -9.99 18.51 1.39
CA SER A 197 -8.90 18.04 0.53
C SER A 197 -7.66 18.94 0.65
N PRO A 198 -6.45 18.45 0.31
CA PRO A 198 -5.28 19.32 0.22
C PRO A 198 -5.54 20.48 -0.77
N PRO A 199 -5.06 21.70 -0.50
CA PRO A 199 -5.38 22.87 -1.31
C PRO A 199 -5.02 22.69 -2.78
N LYS A 200 -6.00 22.91 -3.67
CA LYS A 200 -5.85 22.80 -5.15
C LYS A 200 -5.42 21.41 -5.64
N GLN A 201 -5.54 20.36 -4.82
CA GLN A 201 -5.22 18.99 -5.22
C GLN A 201 -6.47 18.13 -5.28
N SER A 202 -6.37 17.03 -6.02
CA SER A 202 -7.46 16.08 -6.23
C SER A 202 -6.94 14.69 -5.88
N LEU A 203 -7.40 14.13 -4.77
CA LEU A 203 -6.94 12.80 -4.34
C LEU A 203 -7.48 11.72 -5.29
N ARG A 204 -6.66 10.73 -5.58
CA ARG A 204 -6.97 9.58 -6.44
C ARG A 204 -7.19 8.31 -5.64
N GLN A 205 -6.31 8.04 -4.67
CA GLN A 205 -6.33 6.84 -3.85
C GLN A 205 -5.87 7.16 -2.44
N LEU A 206 -6.41 6.46 -1.44
CA LEU A 206 -5.97 6.55 -0.05
C LEU A 206 -5.70 5.16 0.54
N SER A 207 -4.91 5.13 1.60
CA SER A 207 -4.64 3.93 2.38
C SER A 207 -4.52 4.29 3.86
N VAL A 208 -5.24 3.54 4.69
CA VAL A 208 -5.30 3.73 6.15
C VAL A 208 -4.51 2.61 6.83
N GLY A 209 -3.53 2.99 7.64
CA GLY A 209 -2.73 2.11 8.48
C GLY A 209 -3.39 1.83 9.82
N ARG A 210 -2.58 1.59 10.85
CA ARG A 210 -3.05 1.43 12.24
C ARG A 210 -3.36 2.78 12.87
N THR A 211 -2.47 3.76 12.71
CA THR A 211 -2.60 5.11 13.27
C THR A 211 -2.38 6.22 12.23
N SER A 212 -2.15 5.85 10.98
CA SER A 212 -1.81 6.78 9.91
C SER A 212 -2.78 6.71 8.74
N VAL A 213 -2.93 7.82 8.02
CA VAL A 213 -3.68 7.90 6.77
C VAL A 213 -2.78 8.59 5.74
N TYR A 214 -2.59 7.91 4.61
CA TYR A 214 -1.87 8.44 3.46
C TYR A 214 -2.79 8.48 2.24
N ALA A 215 -2.52 9.43 1.35
CA ALA A 215 -3.24 9.54 0.09
C ALA A 215 -2.31 9.99 -1.04
N VAL A 216 -2.65 9.60 -2.26
CA VAL A 216 -1.98 10.03 -3.48
C VAL A 216 -2.95 10.85 -4.32
N ASP A 217 -2.48 11.94 -4.91
CA ASP A 217 -3.27 12.80 -5.79
C ASP A 217 -3.04 12.51 -7.28
N GLU A 218 -3.87 13.12 -8.14
CA GLU A 218 -3.75 12.99 -9.60
C GLU A 218 -2.42 13.56 -10.16
N ASN A 219 -1.70 14.38 -9.38
CA ASN A 219 -0.40 14.97 -9.73
C ASN A 219 0.77 14.13 -9.17
N SER A 220 0.51 12.90 -8.74
CA SER A 220 1.49 11.99 -8.14
C SER A 220 2.14 12.52 -6.86
N ASN A 221 1.44 13.34 -6.07
CA ASN A 221 1.91 13.73 -4.75
C ASN A 221 1.36 12.80 -3.68
N LEU A 222 2.24 12.38 -2.77
CA LEU A 222 1.94 11.65 -1.56
C LEU A 222 1.67 12.63 -0.41
N TRP A 223 0.51 12.48 0.21
CA TRP A 223 0.03 13.26 1.33
C TRP A 223 -0.11 12.40 2.58
N TYR A 224 0.20 12.98 3.73
CA TYR A 224 -0.02 12.43 5.06
C TYR A 224 -1.07 13.24 5.81
N ARG A 225 -2.01 12.56 6.48
CA ARG A 225 -2.99 13.22 7.34
C ARG A 225 -2.43 13.44 8.74
N GLN A 226 -2.23 14.70 9.11
CA GLN A 226 -1.75 15.10 10.43
C GLN A 226 -2.86 15.14 11.48
N GLY A 227 -2.48 15.09 12.75
CA GLY A 227 -3.37 15.36 13.89
C GLY A 227 -4.35 14.24 14.20
N LEU A 228 -4.14 13.03 13.67
CA LEU A 228 -4.94 11.85 14.00
C LEU A 228 -4.74 11.50 15.47
N THR A 229 -5.83 11.44 16.23
CA THR A 229 -5.83 10.94 17.62
C THR A 229 -7.06 10.04 17.83
N PRO A 230 -7.08 9.19 18.86
CA PRO A 230 -8.28 8.40 19.16
C PRO A 230 -9.54 9.25 19.42
N SER A 231 -9.39 10.46 19.96
CA SER A 231 -10.49 11.41 20.17
C SER A 231 -10.80 12.27 18.94
N TYR A 232 -9.90 12.33 17.97
CA TYR A 232 -10.03 13.10 16.74
C TYR A 232 -9.51 12.31 15.52
N PRO A 233 -10.19 11.19 15.17
CA PRO A 233 -9.73 10.26 14.15
C PRO A 233 -9.75 10.83 12.72
N GLN A 234 -10.41 11.96 12.50
CA GLN A 234 -10.38 12.69 11.22
C GLN A 234 -9.08 13.47 10.99
N GLY A 235 -8.29 13.73 12.03
CA GLY A 235 -7.11 14.58 11.95
C GLY A 235 -7.40 16.02 11.54
N SER A 236 -6.35 16.83 11.43
CA SER A 236 -6.45 18.28 11.23
C SER A 236 -6.12 18.74 9.81
N ALA A 237 -4.97 18.34 9.27
CA ALA A 237 -4.44 18.88 8.02
C ALA A 237 -3.77 17.81 7.14
N TRP A 238 -3.63 18.11 5.85
CA TRP A 238 -2.82 17.32 4.92
C TRP A 238 -1.43 17.94 4.80
N GLU A 239 -0.40 17.10 4.86
CA GLU A 239 1.00 17.49 4.66
C GLU A 239 1.58 16.73 3.45
N LEU A 240 2.29 17.45 2.59
CA LEU A 240 3.00 16.86 1.45
C LEU A 240 4.25 16.11 1.94
N ILE A 241 4.38 14.84 1.56
CA ILE A 241 5.52 13.99 1.93
C ILE A 241 6.50 13.82 0.78
N SER A 242 6.00 13.54 -0.42
CA SER A 242 6.83 13.26 -1.60
C SER A 242 6.04 13.52 -2.87
N ASN A 243 6.71 13.89 -3.94
CA ASN A 243 6.18 13.86 -5.29
C ASN A 243 6.48 12.52 -5.98
N ASN A 244 5.92 12.34 -7.17
CA ASN A 244 6.08 11.20 -8.09
C ASN A 244 5.67 9.83 -7.54
N VAL A 245 4.72 9.79 -6.61
CA VAL A 245 4.12 8.57 -6.09
C VAL A 245 2.78 8.31 -6.77
N THR A 246 2.62 7.14 -7.38
CA THR A 246 1.43 6.76 -8.14
C THR A 246 0.45 5.89 -7.35
N LYS A 247 0.96 5.12 -6.36
CA LYS A 247 0.16 4.30 -5.44
C LYS A 247 0.77 4.29 -4.04
N VAL A 248 -0.07 4.15 -3.01
CA VAL A 248 0.35 3.97 -1.63
C VAL A 248 -0.37 2.79 -0.98
N SER A 249 0.34 2.01 -0.18
CA SER A 249 -0.22 1.02 0.72
C SER A 249 0.40 1.15 2.10
N VAL A 250 -0.45 1.13 3.12
CA VAL A 250 -0.07 1.25 4.52
C VAL A 250 -0.51 -0.01 5.25
N GLY A 251 0.42 -0.63 5.98
CA GLY A 251 0.22 -1.90 6.66
C GLY A 251 -0.23 -1.77 8.12
N PRO A 252 -0.41 -2.93 8.81
CA PRO A 252 -0.88 -2.99 10.20
C PRO A 252 0.13 -2.45 11.23
N LEU A 253 1.39 -2.24 10.84
CA LEU A 253 2.45 -1.63 11.65
C LEU A 253 2.74 -0.17 11.23
N ASP A 254 1.81 0.45 10.50
CA ASP A 254 2.00 1.75 9.85
C ASP A 254 3.18 1.79 8.87
N GLN A 255 3.68 0.64 8.42
CA GLN A 255 4.70 0.61 7.37
C GLN A 255 4.11 1.12 6.05
N VAL A 256 4.83 2.02 5.39
CA VAL A 256 4.36 2.69 4.18
C VAL A 256 5.17 2.21 2.99
N TRP A 257 4.47 1.64 2.02
CA TRP A 257 5.04 1.20 0.75
C TRP A 257 4.34 1.92 -0.38
N VAL A 258 5.11 2.32 -1.39
CA VAL A 258 4.61 3.09 -2.52
C VAL A 258 5.06 2.50 -3.84
N ILE A 259 4.33 2.84 -4.88
CA ILE A 259 4.82 2.76 -6.26
C ILE A 259 5.12 4.19 -6.69
N ALA A 260 6.30 4.43 -7.23
CA ALA A 260 6.75 5.74 -7.66
C ALA A 260 7.35 5.70 -9.07
N ASP A 261 7.15 6.78 -9.82
CA ASP A 261 7.70 6.90 -11.17
C ASP A 261 9.17 7.34 -11.16
N TRP A 262 9.51 8.16 -10.17
CA TRP A 262 10.85 8.65 -9.91
C TRP A 262 10.93 9.12 -8.47
N VAL A 263 11.97 8.77 -7.73
CA VAL A 263 12.15 9.27 -6.36
C VAL A 263 13.51 9.97 -6.24
N PRO A 264 13.58 11.18 -5.65
CA PRO A 264 14.85 11.88 -5.46
C PRO A 264 15.84 11.04 -4.65
N GLY A 265 17.05 10.84 -5.18
CA GLY A 265 18.11 10.05 -4.54
C GLY A 265 18.29 8.65 -5.13
N CYS A 266 17.42 8.22 -6.04
CA CYS A 266 17.65 7.04 -6.86
C CYS A 266 18.66 7.38 -7.98
N PRO A 267 19.71 6.58 -8.22
CA PRO A 267 20.58 6.75 -9.39
C PRO A 267 19.74 6.78 -10.66
N SER A 268 20.04 7.68 -11.60
CA SER A 268 19.26 7.88 -12.82
C SER A 268 19.11 6.61 -13.69
N GLU A 269 19.98 5.63 -13.48
CA GLU A 269 19.99 4.32 -14.14
C GLU A 269 18.95 3.34 -13.58
N LEU A 270 18.64 3.42 -12.28
CA LEU A 270 17.64 2.61 -11.56
C LEU A 270 16.23 3.22 -11.61
N SER A 271 16.11 4.45 -12.10
CA SER A 271 14.83 5.16 -12.13
C SER A 271 13.97 4.71 -13.29
N VAL A 272 13.28 3.59 -13.10
CA VAL A 272 12.23 3.09 -13.99
C VAL A 272 10.85 3.41 -13.41
N PRO A 273 9.91 3.93 -14.23
CA PRO A 273 8.56 4.20 -13.76
C PRO A 273 7.90 2.99 -13.13
N GLY A 274 7.10 3.21 -12.09
CA GLY A 274 6.45 2.13 -11.35
C GLY A 274 7.38 1.32 -10.44
N ALA A 275 8.41 1.93 -9.84
CA ALA A 275 9.29 1.26 -8.88
C ALA A 275 8.62 1.14 -7.50
N VAL A 276 8.87 0.05 -6.79
CA VAL A 276 8.38 -0.15 -5.41
C VAL A 276 9.37 0.44 -4.42
N CYS A 277 8.90 1.33 -3.54
CA CYS A 277 9.73 1.94 -2.51
C CYS A 277 9.10 1.76 -1.11
N HIS A 278 9.95 1.66 -0.10
CA HIS A 278 9.56 1.53 1.31
C HIS A 278 9.98 2.78 2.09
N ARG A 279 9.08 3.38 2.86
CA ARG A 279 9.39 4.55 3.69
C ARG A 279 10.12 4.12 4.96
N LEU A 280 11.37 4.54 5.12
CA LEU A 280 12.19 4.26 6.29
C LEU A 280 11.93 5.25 7.44
N GLY A 281 12.18 4.79 8.66
CA GLY A 281 12.09 5.60 9.87
C GLY A 281 10.66 5.92 10.32
N VAL A 282 9.64 5.27 9.73
CA VAL A 282 8.26 5.41 10.19
C VAL A 282 8.14 4.76 11.57
N GLY A 283 7.67 5.54 12.54
CA GLY A 283 7.43 5.05 13.90
C GLY A 283 6.63 6.02 14.74
N PRO A 284 6.29 5.69 15.99
CA PRO A 284 5.39 6.50 16.81
C PRO A 284 5.84 7.95 17.03
N MET A 285 7.15 8.17 17.16
CA MET A 285 7.73 9.51 17.33
C MET A 285 8.01 10.21 16.00
N GLN A 286 7.98 9.48 14.89
CA GLN A 286 8.26 9.99 13.55
C GLN A 286 7.32 9.34 12.52
N PRO A 287 6.01 9.65 12.58
CA PRO A 287 4.99 8.91 11.83
C PRO A 287 5.08 9.10 10.31
N LYS A 288 5.87 10.07 9.86
CA LYS A 288 6.12 10.41 8.44
C LYS A 288 7.32 9.68 7.84
N GLY A 289 8.13 9.04 8.68
CA GLY A 289 9.44 8.53 8.29
C GLY A 289 10.41 9.63 7.84
N GLN A 290 11.58 9.21 7.40
CA GLN A 290 12.71 10.07 7.07
C GLN A 290 13.10 9.97 5.59
N SER A 291 13.28 8.75 5.10
CA SER A 291 13.87 8.47 3.79
C SER A 291 13.15 7.33 3.09
N TRP A 292 13.59 7.02 1.88
CA TRP A 292 13.09 5.91 1.07
C TRP A 292 14.17 4.84 0.95
N ASP A 293 13.74 3.60 1.12
CA ASP A 293 14.46 2.41 0.68
C ASP A 293 13.91 1.99 -0.68
N TYR A 294 14.80 1.73 -1.62
CA TYR A 294 14.44 1.40 -2.99
C TYR A 294 14.32 -0.10 -3.10
N GLY A 295 13.10 -0.58 -3.28
CA GLY A 295 12.80 -1.99 -3.33
C GLY A 295 12.97 -2.54 -4.75
N ILE A 296 11.89 -3.10 -5.26
CA ILE A 296 11.87 -3.86 -6.51
C ILE A 296 11.67 -2.88 -7.67
N GLY A 297 12.38 -3.10 -8.79
CA GLY A 297 12.45 -2.22 -9.97
C GLY A 297 11.09 -1.87 -10.63
N GLY A 298 11.10 -1.26 -11.81
CA GLY A 298 9.91 -0.61 -12.39
C GLY A 298 8.85 -1.53 -13.01
N GLY A 299 7.70 -0.93 -13.35
CA GLY A 299 6.57 -1.59 -14.00
C GLY A 299 5.46 -2.11 -13.07
N TRP A 300 5.54 -1.81 -11.77
CA TRP A 300 4.46 -2.14 -10.84
C TRP A 300 3.30 -1.16 -10.96
N GLU A 301 2.09 -1.70 -10.94
CA GLU A 301 0.85 -0.90 -11.00
C GLU A 301 0.01 -1.00 -9.72
N HIS A 302 0.24 -2.06 -8.93
CA HIS A 302 -0.51 -2.40 -7.74
C HIS A 302 0.41 -2.87 -6.62
N ILE A 303 0.13 -2.43 -5.39
CA ILE A 303 0.87 -2.82 -4.19
C ILE A 303 -0.10 -2.95 -3.01
N SER A 304 0.12 -3.96 -2.17
CA SER A 304 -0.53 -4.07 -0.87
C SER A 304 0.41 -4.64 0.17
N VAL A 305 0.67 -3.90 1.24
CA VAL A 305 1.44 -4.35 2.41
C VAL A 305 0.53 -4.70 3.60
N ARG A 306 -0.79 -4.73 3.37
CA ARG A 306 -1.80 -4.85 4.42
C ARG A 306 -1.83 -6.20 5.14
N GLY A 307 -1.23 -7.23 4.53
CA GLY A 307 -1.03 -8.55 5.13
C GLY A 307 0.31 -8.73 5.85
N ASN A 308 1.22 -7.74 5.80
CA ASN A 308 2.52 -7.85 6.45
C ASN A 308 2.43 -7.37 7.90
N SER A 309 2.38 -8.29 8.86
CA SER A 309 2.35 -7.99 10.29
C SER A 309 3.64 -8.34 11.02
N THR A 310 4.71 -8.61 10.29
CA THR A 310 5.99 -9.02 10.88
C THR A 310 6.76 -7.78 11.32
N GLU A 311 7.06 -7.67 12.61
CA GLU A 311 7.98 -6.65 13.10
C GLU A 311 9.40 -7.00 12.63
N ALA A 312 10.14 -6.02 12.10
CA ALA A 312 11.55 -6.19 11.83
C ALA A 312 12.29 -6.45 13.16
N LEU A 313 13.17 -7.46 13.18
CA LEU A 313 14.04 -7.72 14.33
C LEU A 313 14.82 -6.44 14.64
N ARG A 314 14.57 -5.82 15.81
CA ARG A 314 15.42 -4.73 16.28
C ARG A 314 16.81 -5.30 16.48
N ALA A 315 17.78 -4.85 15.66
CA ALA A 315 19.18 -5.07 15.96
C ALA A 315 19.45 -4.48 17.35
N THR A 316 19.71 -5.32 18.33
CA THR A 316 20.24 -4.87 19.61
C THR A 316 21.57 -4.17 19.31
N PRO A 317 21.78 -2.92 19.74
CA PRO A 317 23.08 -2.32 19.63
C PRO A 317 24.04 -3.20 20.44
N ALA A 318 24.98 -3.84 19.75
CA ALA A 318 26.06 -4.53 20.41
C ALA A 318 26.77 -3.50 21.28
N LEU A 319 26.78 -3.72 22.60
CA LEU A 319 27.64 -3.00 23.53
C LEU A 319 29.09 -3.37 23.22
N THR A 320 29.67 -2.77 22.19
CA THR A 320 31.09 -2.84 21.92
C THR A 320 31.79 -1.84 22.81
N GLY A 321 32.33 -2.31 23.93
CA GLY A 321 33.02 -1.46 24.89
C GLY A 321 33.70 -2.19 26.05
N SER A 322 34.34 -3.34 25.79
CA SER A 322 35.40 -3.82 26.69
C SER A 322 36.65 -4.11 25.86
N THR A 323 37.64 -3.23 26.01
CA THR A 323 38.99 -3.41 25.50
C THR A 323 39.64 -4.64 26.16
N PRO A 324 40.32 -5.52 25.40
CA PRO A 324 41.00 -6.67 25.98
C PRO A 324 42.29 -6.21 26.68
N ARG A 325 42.36 -6.37 28.01
CA ARG A 325 43.63 -6.28 28.74
C ARG A 325 44.47 -7.53 28.44
N SER A 326 45.72 -7.30 28.09
CA SER A 326 46.77 -8.29 27.84
C SER A 326 47.09 -9.15 29.08
N PRO A 327 47.61 -10.38 28.89
CA PRO A 327 47.87 -11.32 29.97
C PRO A 327 49.28 -11.12 30.57
N LEU A 328 49.41 -11.24 31.89
CA LEU A 328 50.68 -11.41 32.59
C LEU A 328 50.60 -12.63 33.54
N PRO A 329 51.75 -13.25 33.87
CA PRO A 329 51.87 -14.72 33.98
C PRO A 329 51.61 -15.28 35.39
N ALA A 330 51.30 -16.57 35.44
CA ALA A 330 50.95 -17.34 36.62
C ALA A 330 52.15 -17.91 37.41
N ARG A 331 52.01 -18.01 38.75
CA ARG A 331 52.45 -19.12 39.65
C ARG A 331 52.35 -18.71 41.15
N PRO A 332 52.39 -19.63 42.13
CA PRO A 332 51.80 -20.98 42.23
C PRO A 332 51.02 -21.22 43.57
N LEU A 333 50.43 -22.42 43.65
CA LEU A 333 49.62 -23.09 44.69
C LEU A 333 50.05 -22.97 46.16
N LEU A 334 49.06 -23.02 47.07
CA LEU A 334 49.14 -23.74 48.36
C LEU A 334 47.75 -24.23 48.83
N THR A 335 47.78 -25.33 49.56
CA THR A 335 46.74 -26.30 49.92
C THR A 335 45.96 -25.92 51.18
N ASP A 336 44.72 -26.44 51.36
CA ASP A 336 44.35 -27.31 52.51
C ASP A 336 42.83 -27.61 52.65
N THR A 337 42.53 -28.91 52.56
CA THR A 337 41.65 -29.78 53.37
C THR A 337 40.38 -29.29 54.11
N THR A 338 39.20 -29.70 53.58
CA THR A 338 38.06 -30.49 54.19
C THR A 338 37.34 -30.05 55.51
N PRO A 339 36.17 -30.63 55.94
CA PRO A 339 34.83 -30.76 55.31
C PRO A 339 33.60 -30.56 56.29
N CYS A 340 32.35 -30.65 55.76
CA CYS A 340 31.07 -31.13 56.38
C CYS A 340 30.09 -30.25 57.26
N SER A 341 28.94 -29.88 56.65
CA SER A 341 27.49 -30.04 57.08
C SER A 341 26.91 -29.35 58.36
N PRO A 342 25.58 -29.41 58.67
CA PRO A 342 24.35 -28.93 57.97
C PRO A 342 23.38 -28.05 58.85
N LEU A 343 22.36 -27.43 58.20
CA LEU A 343 20.99 -26.92 58.60
C LEU A 343 20.53 -26.85 60.10
N PRO A 344 19.64 -25.91 60.53
CA PRO A 344 18.18 -25.99 60.24
C PRO A 344 17.31 -24.69 60.22
N ALA A 345 16.01 -24.96 60.02
CA ALA A 345 14.82 -24.20 59.62
C ALA A 345 14.20 -23.10 60.54
N ARG A 346 13.50 -22.14 59.88
CA ARG A 346 12.15 -21.50 60.13
C ARG A 346 11.85 -20.82 61.50
N PRO A 347 10.91 -19.84 61.63
CA PRO A 347 9.57 -19.80 61.01
C PRO A 347 8.95 -18.44 60.57
N LEU A 348 7.75 -18.55 60.00
CA LEU A 348 6.75 -17.56 59.55
C LEU A 348 5.97 -16.92 60.72
N LEU A 349 5.34 -15.73 60.52
CA LEU A 349 4.06 -15.22 61.09
C LEU A 349 3.74 -13.86 60.38
N THR A 350 2.72 -13.70 59.53
CA THR A 350 1.27 -13.38 59.71
C THR A 350 0.88 -11.94 60.10
N GLY A 351 -0.14 -11.42 59.37
CA GLY A 351 -1.07 -10.34 59.77
C GLY A 351 -0.77 -8.98 59.11
N SER A 352 -1.70 -8.10 58.73
CA SER A 352 -3.17 -8.05 58.66
C SER A 352 -3.52 -6.68 58.02
N THR A 353 -4.56 -6.59 57.20
CA THR A 353 -5.17 -5.33 56.70
C THR A 353 -5.65 -4.41 57.84
N PRO A 354 -5.78 -3.07 57.64
CA PRO A 354 -7.12 -2.52 57.35
C PRO A 354 -7.22 -1.17 56.55
N ARG A 355 -8.39 -1.02 55.89
CA ARG A 355 -9.32 0.14 55.79
C ARG A 355 -8.95 1.47 55.07
N SER A 356 -9.91 1.86 54.22
CA SER A 356 -10.20 3.17 53.62
C SER A 356 -10.62 4.26 54.64
N PRO A 357 -10.72 5.53 54.19
CA PRO A 357 -11.72 6.46 54.73
C PRO A 357 -12.65 7.08 53.66
N LEU A 358 -13.79 7.57 54.17
CA LEU A 358 -14.96 8.18 53.49
C LEU A 358 -14.88 9.72 53.40
N LEU A 359 -15.63 10.26 52.43
CA LEU A 359 -16.32 11.57 52.30
C LEU A 359 -15.73 12.87 52.90
N THR A 360 -15.73 13.92 52.09
CA THR A 360 -16.37 15.22 52.44
C THR A 360 -17.02 15.89 51.24
N ASP A 361 -18.23 16.36 51.49
CA ASP A 361 -19.15 17.17 50.68
C ASP A 361 -18.73 18.65 50.68
N THR A 362 -18.92 19.38 49.57
CA THR A 362 -19.13 20.85 49.53
C THR A 362 -19.40 21.35 48.11
N THR A 363 -20.67 21.67 47.82
CA THR A 363 -21.06 22.66 46.79
C THR A 363 -20.70 24.08 47.24
N PRO A 364 -20.50 25.04 46.32
CA PRO A 364 -21.49 26.11 46.25
C PRO A 364 -21.85 26.63 44.84
N ARG A 365 -22.95 27.38 44.86
CA ARG A 365 -23.78 28.00 43.81
C ARG A 365 -23.08 28.83 42.72
N SER A 366 -23.78 28.87 41.58
CA SER A 366 -23.73 29.78 40.42
C SER A 366 -23.78 31.29 40.74
N PRO A 367 -23.43 32.15 39.75
CA PRO A 367 -24.48 32.92 39.06
C PRO A 367 -24.27 33.13 37.54
N LEU A 368 -25.39 33.27 36.81
CA LEU A 368 -25.49 33.86 35.46
C LEU A 368 -25.24 35.38 35.53
N PRO A 369 -24.94 36.06 34.40
CA PRO A 369 -26.02 36.83 33.77
C PRO A 369 -26.01 36.97 32.22
N ALA A 370 -27.22 37.27 31.73
CA ALA A 370 -27.60 38.19 30.64
C ALA A 370 -27.44 37.82 29.14
N ARG A 371 -28.62 37.75 28.48
CA ARG A 371 -28.89 37.99 27.06
C ARG A 371 -28.67 39.47 26.66
N PRO A 372 -28.63 39.77 25.35
CA PRO A 372 -29.62 40.70 24.79
C PRO A 372 -30.50 40.07 23.69
N LEU A 373 -31.69 40.66 23.51
CA LEU A 373 -32.78 40.33 22.59
C LEU A 373 -32.76 41.22 21.33
N LEU A 374 -33.16 40.61 20.20
CA LEU A 374 -33.91 41.08 19.02
C LEU A 374 -33.61 42.40 18.28
N THR A 375 -33.57 42.29 16.94
CA THR A 375 -34.64 42.75 15.99
C THR A 375 -34.29 42.20 14.58
N ASP A 376 -35.15 41.34 13.99
CA ASP A 376 -36.09 41.62 12.85
C ASP A 376 -35.39 42.06 11.55
N THR A 377 -35.67 41.60 10.31
CA THR A 377 -36.85 40.96 9.69
C THR A 377 -36.48 40.41 8.28
N SER A 378 -36.90 39.16 7.97
CA SER A 378 -37.50 38.58 6.71
C SER A 378 -37.02 38.92 5.25
N PRO A 379 -37.44 38.16 4.20
CA PRO A 379 -37.80 36.73 4.07
C PRO A 379 -37.26 36.00 2.79
N LEU A 380 -37.36 34.66 2.82
CA LEU A 380 -37.31 33.73 1.66
C LEU A 380 -38.61 33.78 0.82
N PRO A 381 -38.62 33.35 -0.45
CA PRO A 381 -39.83 32.85 -1.10
C PRO A 381 -39.86 31.32 -1.19
N ALA A 382 -41.10 30.83 -1.17
CA ALA A 382 -41.53 29.46 -0.96
C ALA A 382 -41.47 28.54 -2.21
N ARG A 383 -41.54 27.24 -1.90
CA ARG A 383 -41.93 26.13 -2.80
C ARG A 383 -43.34 26.33 -3.38
N PRO A 384 -43.68 25.56 -4.43
CA PRO A 384 -45.00 24.96 -4.56
C PRO A 384 -44.95 23.41 -4.51
N LEU A 385 -45.99 22.86 -3.88
CA LEU A 385 -46.41 21.45 -3.91
C LEU A 385 -47.30 21.22 -5.14
N LEU A 386 -47.16 20.07 -5.81
CA LEU A 386 -48.24 19.37 -6.54
C LEU A 386 -47.80 17.90 -6.72
N THR A 387 -48.40 16.98 -5.96
CA THR A 387 -49.51 16.08 -6.31
C THR A 387 -49.08 14.78 -6.99
N ASP A 388 -49.28 13.73 -6.19
CA ASP A 388 -49.64 12.35 -6.51
C ASP A 388 -50.12 12.08 -7.96
N THR A 389 -49.49 11.10 -8.61
CA THR A 389 -50.13 10.17 -9.56
C THR A 389 -49.14 9.05 -9.90
N THR A 390 -49.48 7.83 -9.48
CA THR A 390 -48.96 6.60 -10.05
C THR A 390 -49.36 6.51 -11.54
N PRO A 391 -48.56 5.82 -12.38
CA PRO A 391 -49.12 4.59 -12.90
C PRO A 391 -48.11 3.43 -13.08
N ARG A 392 -48.75 2.27 -13.16
CA ARG A 392 -48.30 0.91 -13.42
C ARG A 392 -47.23 0.74 -14.50
N SER A 393 -46.40 -0.28 -14.27
CA SER A 393 -45.58 -1.00 -15.23
C SER A 393 -46.33 -1.41 -16.51
N PRO A 394 -45.59 -1.65 -17.59
CA PRO A 394 -45.85 -2.82 -18.42
C PRO A 394 -44.61 -3.72 -18.55
N LEU A 395 -44.90 -5.01 -18.49
CA LEU A 395 -44.08 -6.14 -18.93
C LEU A 395 -43.75 -6.03 -20.41
N LEU A 396 -42.50 -6.27 -20.82
CA LEU A 396 -42.11 -6.80 -22.14
C LEU A 396 -40.68 -7.38 -22.01
N THR A 397 -40.56 -8.70 -21.84
CA THR A 397 -40.22 -9.70 -22.87
C THR A 397 -38.82 -9.54 -23.48
N ASP A 398 -37.92 -10.37 -22.96
CA ASP A 398 -37.02 -11.28 -23.67
C ASP A 398 -36.71 -10.96 -25.14
N THR A 399 -35.50 -10.45 -25.38
CA THR A 399 -34.78 -10.65 -26.65
C THR A 399 -33.28 -10.68 -26.38
N THR A 400 -32.71 -11.88 -26.37
CA THR A 400 -31.28 -12.14 -26.53
C THR A 400 -30.77 -11.69 -27.90
N PRO A 401 -29.62 -11.00 -27.99
CA PRO A 401 -28.83 -11.01 -29.21
C PRO A 401 -27.67 -12.02 -29.09
N ARG A 402 -27.66 -12.97 -30.03
CA ARG A 402 -26.59 -13.95 -30.25
C ARG A 402 -25.24 -13.25 -30.51
N ASN A 403 -24.20 -13.72 -29.84
CA ASN A 403 -22.80 -13.54 -30.26
C ASN A 403 -22.54 -14.29 -31.59
N PRO A 404 -21.92 -13.66 -32.60
CA PRO A 404 -21.27 -14.38 -33.68
C PRO A 404 -19.86 -14.83 -33.24
N LEU A 405 -19.57 -16.12 -33.43
CA LEU A 405 -18.25 -16.72 -33.31
C LEU A 405 -17.25 -16.08 -34.30
N PRO A 406 -15.95 -15.97 -33.96
CA PRO A 406 -14.94 -15.43 -34.86
C PRO A 406 -14.56 -16.42 -35.97
N ALA A 407 -14.38 -15.87 -37.17
CA ALA A 407 -13.96 -16.59 -38.37
C ALA A 407 -12.54 -17.17 -38.24
N ARG A 408 -12.40 -18.43 -38.67
CA ARG A 408 -11.13 -19.11 -38.94
C ARG A 408 -10.42 -18.44 -40.12
N ILE A 409 -9.12 -18.15 -39.96
CA ILE A 409 -8.19 -17.89 -41.07
C ILE A 409 -7.23 -19.11 -41.16
N PRO A 410 -6.87 -19.58 -42.36
CA PRO A 410 -6.20 -20.87 -42.54
C PRO A 410 -4.69 -20.81 -42.26
N LEU A 411 -4.20 -21.95 -41.75
CA LEU A 411 -2.78 -22.32 -41.68
C LEU A 411 -2.16 -22.33 -43.09
N SER A 412 -1.04 -21.61 -43.25
CA SER A 412 -0.05 -21.90 -44.28
C SER A 412 1.13 -22.62 -43.62
N GLN A 413 1.43 -23.80 -44.15
CA GLN A 413 2.67 -24.52 -43.94
C GLN A 413 3.78 -23.80 -44.71
N GLU A 414 4.91 -23.52 -44.07
CA GLU A 414 6.21 -23.54 -44.75
C GLU A 414 7.25 -24.19 -43.83
N ASN A 415 7.84 -25.26 -44.37
CA ASN A 415 9.06 -25.88 -43.89
C ASN A 415 10.24 -24.92 -44.16
N GLY A 416 11.13 -24.78 -43.18
CA GLY A 416 12.37 -24.05 -43.38
C GLY A 416 13.34 -24.24 -42.22
N ASN A 417 14.17 -25.28 -42.32
CA ASN A 417 15.40 -25.42 -41.56
C ASN A 417 16.24 -24.13 -41.63
N SER A 418 16.66 -23.60 -40.48
CA SER A 418 17.99 -22.99 -40.39
C SER A 418 18.47 -22.89 -38.94
N VAL A 419 19.56 -23.62 -38.72
CA VAL A 419 20.50 -23.55 -37.60
C VAL A 419 21.25 -22.21 -37.64
N GLY A 420 21.59 -21.65 -36.47
CA GLY A 420 22.80 -20.85 -36.32
C GLY A 420 22.66 -19.49 -35.62
N LEU A 421 23.24 -19.46 -34.41
CA LEU A 421 23.89 -18.35 -33.69
C LEU A 421 23.05 -17.11 -33.31
#